data_AF-A0A5C7S5A2-F1
#
_entry.id   AF-A0A5C7S5A2-F1
#
_cell.length_a   1.000
_cell.length_b   1.000
_cell.length_c   1.000
_cell.angle_alpha   90.00
_cell.angle_beta   90.00
_cell.angle_gamma   90.00
#
_symmetry.space_group_name_H-M   'P 1'
#
loop_
_entity.id
_entity.type
_entity.pdbx_description
1 polymer ?
#
loop_
_entity_poly.entity_id
_entity_poly.type
_entity_poly.pdbx_seq_one_letter_code
_entity_poly.pdbx_strand_id
1 'polypeptide(L)'
;MEDPNQQLEPLRYVLDDGSFVAEESEEPGEQEPWPTRRIHSGGQTGADRAALDWAIAYRIIHGGWCPKGRKAEDGPLAGRYQLRETDSVGYRQRTKLNVLESDATLIVNLGELDGGTLETVRIARQHQKPVLVLQLDETPIQEAAVRLRTWVEANRFGSLNVAGPRESKRPGIYAATHELLERSLEPDGSLRPKEIFEWPEWALGGDDEEET
;
A
#
# COMPACT_ATOMS: atom_id res chain seq x y z
N MET A 1 -26.13 3.32 -1.86
CA MET A 1 -24.96 4.06 -1.35
C MET A 1 -23.95 3.98 -2.48
N GLU A 2 -23.80 5.06 -3.23
CA GLU A 2 -22.94 5.11 -4.42
C GLU A 2 -21.47 4.89 -4.04
N ASP A 3 -20.71 4.28 -4.96
CA ASP A 3 -19.30 3.98 -4.78
C ASP A 3 -18.48 5.28 -4.84
N PRO A 4 -17.82 5.71 -3.75
CA PRO A 4 -17.03 6.94 -3.74
C PRO A 4 -15.77 6.87 -4.61
N ASN A 5 -15.42 5.71 -5.19
CA ASN A 5 -14.40 5.64 -6.24
C ASN A 5 -14.85 6.29 -7.56
N GLN A 6 -16.12 6.68 -7.68
CA GLN A 6 -16.66 7.39 -8.84
C GLN A 6 -16.70 8.93 -8.68
N GLN A 7 -16.21 9.49 -7.58
CA GLN A 7 -16.25 10.95 -7.32
C GLN A 7 -14.86 11.55 -7.10
N LEU A 8 -13.93 11.29 -8.02
CA LEU A 8 -12.75 12.13 -8.15
C LEU A 8 -13.14 13.32 -9.05
N GLU A 9 -13.51 14.46 -8.45
CA GLU A 9 -13.52 15.70 -9.22
C GLU A 9 -12.07 16.04 -9.62
N PRO A 10 -11.83 16.51 -10.85
CA PRO A 10 -10.50 16.93 -11.27
C PRO A 10 -9.97 18.06 -10.37
N LEU A 11 -8.67 18.05 -10.12
CA LEU A 11 -7.98 19.15 -9.43
C LEU A 11 -8.24 20.45 -10.20
N ARG A 12 -8.74 21.47 -9.47
CA ARG A 12 -8.92 22.82 -10.00
C ARG A 12 -7.80 23.70 -9.47
N TYR A 13 -7.03 24.27 -10.37
CA TYR A 13 -6.04 25.28 -10.04
C TYR A 13 -6.63 26.68 -10.24
N VAL A 14 -6.33 27.59 -9.31
CA VAL A 14 -6.68 29.00 -9.42
C VAL A 14 -5.48 29.73 -10.03
N LEU A 15 -5.66 30.38 -11.17
CA LEU A 15 -4.64 31.22 -11.79
C LEU A 15 -4.59 32.61 -11.13
N ASP A 16 -3.50 33.34 -11.34
CA ASP A 16 -3.27 34.68 -10.77
C ASP A 16 -4.35 35.72 -11.16
N ASP A 17 -5.08 35.48 -12.24
CA ASP A 17 -6.21 36.32 -12.69
C ASP A 17 -7.57 35.90 -12.10
N GLY A 18 -7.58 34.93 -11.19
CA GLY A 18 -8.77 34.39 -10.54
C GLY A 18 -9.59 33.45 -11.42
N SER A 19 -9.12 33.11 -12.62
CA SER A 19 -9.74 32.08 -13.44
C SER A 19 -9.38 30.67 -12.93
N PHE A 20 -10.30 29.73 -13.18
CA PHE A 20 -10.10 28.33 -12.84
C PHE A 20 -9.69 27.57 -14.09
N VAL A 21 -8.62 26.79 -14.00
CA VAL A 21 -8.34 25.72 -14.96
C VAL A 21 -8.68 24.41 -14.29
N ALA A 22 -9.64 23.69 -14.87
CA ALA A 22 -9.81 22.28 -14.60
C ALA A 22 -8.74 21.55 -15.42
N GLU A 23 -8.00 20.63 -14.82
CA GLU A 23 -7.41 19.57 -15.62
C GLU A 23 -8.57 18.76 -16.22
N GLU A 24 -8.89 19.03 -17.49
CA GLU A 24 -9.54 18.01 -18.31
C GLU A 24 -8.52 16.87 -18.41
N SER A 25 -8.70 15.82 -17.61
CA SER A 25 -7.92 14.60 -17.78
C SER A 25 -8.36 13.93 -19.07
N GLU A 26 -7.71 14.32 -20.17
CA GLU A 26 -7.61 13.50 -21.37
C GLU A 26 -7.00 12.13 -20.97
N GLU A 27 -7.63 11.06 -21.47
CA GLU A 27 -7.20 9.65 -21.61
C GLU A 27 -5.73 9.24 -21.26
N PRO A 28 -5.51 7.97 -20.83
CA PRO A 28 -4.44 7.54 -19.92
C PRO A 28 -3.02 7.83 -20.41
N GLY A 29 -2.40 8.85 -19.82
CA GLY A 29 -1.04 9.30 -20.11
C GLY A 29 -0.04 9.19 -18.97
N GLU A 30 -0.41 8.71 -17.79
CA GLU A 30 0.52 8.50 -16.66
C GLU A 30 0.68 7.00 -16.40
N GLN A 31 1.91 6.48 -16.51
CA GLN A 31 2.19 5.10 -16.12
C GLN A 31 1.73 4.90 -14.67
N GLU A 32 0.82 3.95 -14.44
CA GLU A 32 0.45 3.53 -13.08
C GLU A 32 1.79 3.26 -12.33
N PRO A 33 2.04 3.91 -11.17
CA PRO A 33 3.37 3.90 -10.54
C PRO A 33 3.78 2.49 -10.11
N TRP A 34 2.83 1.56 -10.06
CA TRP A 34 3.00 0.17 -9.68
C TRP A 34 2.19 -0.78 -10.58
N PRO A 35 2.69 -1.99 -10.93
CA PRO A 35 2.03 -2.88 -11.89
C PRO A 35 0.69 -3.49 -11.44
N THR A 36 0.33 -3.38 -10.15
CA THR A 36 -0.95 -3.88 -9.62
C THR A 36 -1.89 -2.73 -9.30
N ARG A 37 -3.14 -2.84 -9.78
CA ARG A 37 -4.19 -1.84 -9.57
C ARG A 37 -4.74 -1.78 -8.14
N ARG A 38 -4.63 -2.86 -7.37
CA ARG A 38 -5.21 -2.96 -6.02
C ARG A 38 -4.33 -3.69 -5.01
N ILE A 39 -4.17 -3.08 -3.83
CA ILE A 39 -3.58 -3.71 -2.64
C ILE A 39 -4.67 -4.19 -1.69
N HIS A 40 -4.56 -5.44 -1.26
CA HIS A 40 -5.35 -5.99 -0.16
C HIS A 40 -4.46 -6.17 1.08
N SER A 41 -5.03 -5.93 2.26
CA SER A 41 -4.39 -6.24 3.54
C SER A 41 -5.46 -6.35 4.62
N GLY A 42 -5.14 -6.99 5.75
CA GLY A 42 -6.06 -7.08 6.88
C GLY A 42 -5.87 -6.04 7.98
N GLY A 43 -5.00 -5.05 7.75
CA GLY A 43 -4.87 -3.86 8.58
C GLY A 43 -4.21 -4.05 9.95
N GLN A 44 -3.71 -5.23 10.31
CA GLN A 44 -2.91 -5.38 11.54
C GLN A 44 -1.72 -4.41 11.55
N THR A 45 -1.14 -4.09 12.70
CA THR A 45 0.16 -3.38 12.75
C THR A 45 1.24 -4.14 11.98
N GLY A 46 2.38 -3.51 11.72
CA GLY A 46 3.47 -4.13 10.97
C GLY A 46 3.21 -4.13 9.47
N ALA A 47 3.46 -5.28 8.82
CA ALA A 47 3.41 -5.40 7.36
C ALA A 47 2.06 -5.03 6.75
N ASP A 48 0.97 -5.50 7.38
CA ASP A 48 -0.40 -5.22 6.94
C ASP A 48 -0.66 -3.70 6.87
N ARG A 49 -0.21 -2.95 7.88
CA ARG A 49 -0.41 -1.50 7.95
C ARG A 49 0.45 -0.75 6.95
N ALA A 50 1.72 -1.12 6.85
CA ALA A 50 2.66 -0.53 5.90
C ALA A 50 2.14 -0.62 4.46
N ALA A 51 1.55 -1.76 4.09
CA ALA A 51 0.97 -1.94 2.76
C ALA A 51 -0.21 -0.99 2.48
N LEU A 52 -1.08 -0.78 3.47
CA LEU A 52 -2.22 0.14 3.33
C LEU A 52 -1.77 1.60 3.29
N ASP A 53 -0.85 1.99 4.18
CA ASP A 53 -0.33 3.36 4.22
C ASP A 53 0.43 3.70 2.93
N TRP A 54 1.22 2.77 2.40
CA TRP A 54 1.90 2.91 1.10
C TRP A 54 0.90 3.03 -0.06
N ALA A 55 -0.12 2.17 -0.12
CA ALA A 55 -1.13 2.24 -1.16
C ALA A 55 -1.89 3.59 -1.13
N ILE A 56 -2.21 4.10 0.05
CA ILE A 56 -2.83 5.43 0.23
C ILE A 56 -1.89 6.53 -0.29
N ALA A 57 -0.60 6.49 0.06
CA ALA A 57 0.36 7.51 -0.34
C ALA A 57 0.51 7.62 -1.87
N TYR A 58 0.44 6.48 -2.57
CA TYR A 58 0.55 6.41 -4.03
C TYR A 58 -0.81 6.37 -4.76
N ARG A 59 -1.92 6.63 -4.06
CA ARG A 59 -3.29 6.60 -4.61
C ARG A 59 -3.64 5.28 -5.32
N ILE A 60 -3.02 4.18 -4.89
CA ILE A 60 -3.35 2.84 -5.35
C ILE A 60 -4.61 2.39 -4.62
N ILE A 61 -5.56 1.79 -5.34
CA ILE A 61 -6.80 1.29 -4.73
C ILE A 61 -6.43 0.31 -3.61
N HIS A 62 -6.89 0.56 -2.39
CA HIS A 62 -6.66 -0.32 -1.25
C HIS A 62 -7.96 -0.89 -0.69
N GLY A 63 -7.85 -2.05 -0.06
CA GLY A 63 -8.97 -2.69 0.61
C GLY A 63 -8.56 -3.97 1.32
N GLY A 64 -9.54 -4.85 1.55
CA GLY A 64 -9.34 -6.12 2.23
C GLY A 64 -10.31 -6.35 3.37
N TRP A 65 -10.03 -7.39 4.13
CA TRP A 65 -10.86 -7.87 5.23
C TRP A 65 -10.16 -7.69 6.56
N CYS A 66 -10.85 -7.11 7.53
CA CYS A 66 -10.43 -6.99 8.91
C CYS A 66 -11.39 -7.74 9.84
N PRO A 67 -11.01 -8.08 11.09
CA PRO A 67 -11.93 -8.71 12.03
C PRO A 67 -13.10 -7.78 12.38
N LYS A 68 -14.20 -8.37 12.85
CA LYS A 68 -15.32 -7.65 13.44
C LYS A 68 -14.85 -6.67 14.52
N GLY A 69 -15.42 -5.48 14.55
CA GLY A 69 -15.00 -4.35 15.37
C GLY A 69 -13.73 -3.67 14.88
N ARG A 70 -13.31 -3.93 13.63
CA ARG A 70 -12.09 -3.40 13.02
C ARG A 70 -10.85 -3.60 13.91
N LYS A 71 -10.71 -4.77 14.51
CA LYS A 71 -9.70 -5.00 15.58
C LYS A 71 -8.28 -5.13 15.04
N ALA A 72 -7.35 -4.31 15.54
CA ALA A 72 -5.90 -4.49 15.46
C ALA A 72 -5.26 -4.51 16.87
N GLU A 73 -3.95 -4.75 16.98
CA GLU A 73 -3.29 -4.82 18.29
C GLU A 73 -3.18 -3.46 19.00
N ASP A 74 -3.16 -2.38 18.22
CA ASP A 74 -3.06 -0.98 18.66
C ASP A 74 -4.43 -0.32 18.84
N GLY A 75 -5.50 -1.10 18.70
CA GLY A 75 -6.89 -0.64 18.82
C GLY A 75 -7.68 -0.77 17.52
N PRO A 76 -8.87 -0.17 17.44
CA PRO A 76 -9.70 -0.20 16.24
C PRO A 76 -9.07 0.55 15.05
N LEU A 77 -9.21 0.01 13.85
CA LEU A 77 -8.68 0.62 12.62
C LEU A 77 -9.41 1.92 12.29
N ALA A 78 -8.64 2.97 12.01
CA ALA A 78 -9.17 4.26 11.56
C ALA A 78 -10.02 4.13 10.27
N GLY A 79 -10.90 5.10 10.05
CA GLY A 79 -11.81 5.13 8.89
C GLY A 79 -11.10 5.23 7.54
N ARG A 80 -9.86 5.75 7.50
CA ARG A 80 -9.06 5.89 6.26
C ARG A 80 -8.72 4.56 5.58
N TYR A 81 -8.82 3.44 6.30
CA TYR A 81 -8.59 2.11 5.75
C TYR A 81 -9.91 1.54 5.23
N GLN A 82 -10.03 1.40 3.90
CA GLN A 82 -11.24 0.94 3.21
C GLN A 82 -11.45 -0.58 3.32
N LEU A 83 -11.43 -1.10 4.55
CA LEU A 83 -11.52 -2.52 4.87
C LEU A 83 -12.96 -2.92 5.23
N ARG A 84 -13.34 -4.11 4.79
CA ARG A 84 -14.60 -4.78 5.14
C ARG A 84 -14.42 -5.58 6.42
N GLU A 85 -15.39 -5.51 7.31
CA GLU A 85 -15.39 -6.36 8.51
C GLU A 85 -15.87 -7.76 8.17
N THR A 86 -15.22 -8.77 8.74
CA THR A 86 -15.76 -10.13 8.78
C THR A 86 -16.78 -10.28 9.90
N ASP A 87 -17.58 -11.34 9.88
CA ASP A 87 -18.50 -11.65 10.98
C ASP A 87 -17.80 -12.12 12.27
N SER A 88 -16.53 -12.54 12.18
CA SER A 88 -15.73 -13.01 13.32
C SER A 88 -14.81 -11.93 13.88
N VAL A 89 -14.66 -11.92 15.21
CA VAL A 89 -13.63 -11.14 15.92
C VAL A 89 -12.22 -11.76 15.81
N GLY A 90 -12.12 -12.99 15.31
CA GLY A 90 -10.86 -13.72 15.16
C GLY A 90 -10.15 -13.44 13.83
N TYR A 91 -8.83 -13.57 13.82
CA TYR A 91 -8.02 -13.27 12.63
C TYR A 91 -8.11 -14.33 11.51
N ARG A 92 -8.55 -15.55 11.80
CA ARG A 92 -8.52 -16.64 10.81
C ARG A 92 -9.42 -16.36 9.60
N GLN A 93 -10.63 -15.85 9.83
CA GLN A 93 -11.59 -15.57 8.75
C GLN A 93 -11.06 -14.45 7.84
N ARG A 94 -10.58 -13.35 8.43
CA ARG A 94 -10.02 -12.24 7.65
C ARG A 94 -8.79 -12.66 6.85
N THR A 95 -7.91 -13.50 7.41
CA THR A 95 -6.73 -14.01 6.69
C THR A 95 -7.15 -14.84 5.49
N LYS A 96 -8.11 -15.75 5.67
CA LYS A 96 -8.63 -16.58 4.57
C LYS A 96 -9.25 -15.74 3.46
N LEU A 97 -10.10 -14.77 3.80
CA LEU A 97 -10.77 -13.92 2.80
C LEU A 97 -9.77 -13.05 2.02
N ASN A 98 -8.79 -12.45 2.69
CA ASN A 98 -7.74 -11.67 2.01
C ASN A 98 -6.94 -12.52 1.01
N VAL A 99 -6.64 -13.79 1.34
CA VAL A 99 -5.95 -14.71 0.40
C VAL A 99 -6.87 -15.12 -0.75
N LEU A 100 -8.14 -15.39 -0.50
CA LEU A 100 -9.06 -15.91 -1.53
C LEU A 100 -9.53 -14.82 -2.50
N GLU A 101 -9.73 -13.60 -2.02
CA GLU A 101 -10.25 -12.47 -2.80
C GLU A 101 -9.15 -11.61 -3.45
N SER A 102 -7.88 -11.98 -3.29
CA SER A 102 -6.76 -11.42 -4.06
C SER A 102 -6.28 -12.41 -5.11
N ASP A 103 -5.63 -11.92 -6.17
CA ASP A 103 -5.06 -12.80 -7.21
C ASP A 103 -3.83 -13.53 -6.69
N ALA A 104 -3.04 -12.87 -5.84
CA ALA A 104 -1.84 -13.41 -5.24
C ALA A 104 -1.59 -12.84 -3.83
N THR A 105 -0.71 -13.49 -3.07
CA THR A 105 -0.29 -13.04 -1.75
C THR A 105 1.22 -12.84 -1.67
N LEU A 106 1.64 -11.63 -1.31
CA LEU A 106 2.99 -11.32 -0.83
C LEU A 106 3.04 -11.50 0.68
N ILE A 107 4.03 -12.26 1.15
CA ILE A 107 4.40 -12.37 2.56
C ILE A 107 5.73 -11.66 2.76
N VAL A 108 5.72 -10.61 3.58
CA VAL A 108 6.94 -9.93 4.05
C VAL A 108 7.22 -10.38 5.47
N ASN A 109 8.43 -10.89 5.72
CA ASN A 109 8.76 -11.46 7.02
C ASN A 109 10.23 -11.19 7.41
N LEU A 110 10.45 -11.23 8.73
CA LEU A 110 11.75 -11.18 9.38
C LEU A 110 11.81 -12.33 10.38
N GLY A 111 12.94 -13.03 10.43
CA GLY A 111 13.15 -14.18 11.30
C GLY A 111 12.30 -15.38 10.91
N GLU A 112 12.04 -16.24 11.89
CA GLU A 112 11.27 -17.46 11.69
C GLU A 112 9.85 -17.15 11.17
N LEU A 113 9.45 -17.84 10.10
CA LEU A 113 8.12 -17.79 9.53
C LEU A 113 7.15 -18.63 10.38
N ASP A 114 6.35 -17.97 11.22
CA ASP A 114 5.54 -18.64 12.23
C ASP A 114 4.14 -17.99 12.43
N GLY A 115 3.33 -18.61 13.30
CA GLY A 115 2.02 -18.10 13.71
C GLY A 115 1.08 -17.74 12.54
N GLY A 116 0.48 -16.54 12.61
CA GLY A 116 -0.46 -16.05 11.60
C GLY A 116 0.15 -15.92 10.20
N THR A 117 1.44 -15.54 10.11
CA THR A 117 2.15 -15.40 8.83
C THR A 117 2.30 -16.75 8.13
N LEU A 118 2.71 -17.78 8.88
CA LEU A 118 2.80 -19.15 8.36
C LEU A 118 1.42 -19.71 7.97
N GLU A 119 0.37 -19.39 8.74
CA GLU A 119 -1.00 -19.78 8.38
C GLU A 119 -1.44 -19.16 7.06
N THR A 120 -1.11 -17.89 6.79
CA THR A 120 -1.40 -17.25 5.50
C THR A 120 -0.75 -18.01 4.34
N VAL A 121 0.52 -18.43 4.48
CA VAL A 121 1.21 -19.25 3.47
C VAL A 121 0.51 -20.58 3.25
N ARG A 122 0.10 -21.25 4.33
CA ARG A 122 -0.61 -22.54 4.26
C ARG A 122 -1.94 -22.40 3.53
N ILE A 123 -2.73 -21.36 3.85
CA ILE A 123 -4.01 -21.08 3.20
C ILE A 123 -3.80 -20.83 1.70
N ALA A 124 -2.82 -19.99 1.33
CA ALA A 124 -2.53 -19.70 -0.07
C ALA A 124 -2.17 -20.98 -0.85
N ARG A 125 -1.28 -21.80 -0.30
CA ARG A 125 -0.89 -23.09 -0.91
C ARG A 125 -2.06 -24.07 -1.00
N GLN A 126 -2.85 -24.20 0.07
CA GLN A 126 -4.03 -25.08 0.11
C GLN A 126 -5.05 -24.72 -0.97
N HIS A 127 -5.22 -23.43 -1.24
CA HIS A 127 -6.15 -22.91 -2.24
C HIS A 127 -5.51 -22.64 -3.60
N GLN A 128 -4.28 -23.11 -3.82
CA GLN A 128 -3.53 -22.95 -5.07
C GLN A 128 -3.41 -21.48 -5.54
N LYS A 129 -3.39 -20.54 -4.58
CA LYS A 129 -3.14 -19.12 -4.83
C LYS A 129 -1.62 -18.88 -4.94
N PRO A 130 -1.15 -18.12 -5.94
CA PRO A 130 0.23 -17.67 -6.00
C PRO A 130 0.66 -16.99 -4.69
N VAL A 131 1.80 -17.40 -4.16
CA VAL A 131 2.36 -16.83 -2.93
C VAL A 131 3.86 -16.60 -3.09
N LEU A 132 4.29 -15.36 -2.84
CA LEU A 132 5.69 -14.98 -2.76
C LEU A 132 6.04 -14.69 -1.31
N VAL A 133 7.05 -15.35 -0.78
CA VAL A 133 7.58 -15.08 0.57
C VAL A 133 8.94 -14.42 0.43
N LEU A 134 9.09 -13.24 1.03
CA LEU A 134 10.34 -12.48 1.09
C LEU A 134 10.83 -12.42 2.54
N GLN A 135 11.94 -13.10 2.79
CA GLN A 135 12.68 -13.09 4.06
C GLN A 135 13.69 -11.94 4.02
N LEU A 136 13.33 -10.79 4.57
CA LEU A 136 14.13 -9.56 4.42
C LEU A 136 15.38 -9.52 5.32
N ASP A 137 15.51 -10.47 6.24
CA ASP A 137 16.73 -10.71 7.02
C ASP A 137 17.71 -11.66 6.33
N GLU A 138 17.28 -12.32 5.24
CA GLU A 138 18.10 -13.23 4.44
C GLU A 138 18.43 -12.67 3.05
N THR A 139 17.61 -11.73 2.55
CA THR A 139 17.74 -11.15 1.21
C THR A 139 17.88 -9.64 1.30
N PRO A 140 18.88 -9.02 0.63
CA PRO A 140 18.97 -7.57 0.52
C PRO A 140 17.67 -6.96 0.00
N ILE A 141 17.20 -5.88 0.62
CA ILE A 141 15.88 -5.31 0.34
C ILE A 141 15.71 -4.85 -1.12
N GLN A 142 16.79 -4.42 -1.76
CA GLN A 142 16.82 -4.06 -3.18
C GLN A 142 16.54 -5.28 -4.07
N GLU A 143 17.21 -6.40 -3.81
CA GLU A 143 17.00 -7.64 -4.54
C GLU A 143 15.58 -8.18 -4.30
N ALA A 144 15.09 -8.10 -3.06
CA ALA A 144 13.73 -8.47 -2.72
C ALA A 144 12.69 -7.60 -3.47
N ALA A 145 12.96 -6.30 -3.63
CA ALA A 145 12.10 -5.37 -4.38
C ALA A 145 12.06 -5.71 -5.89
N VAL A 146 13.22 -5.96 -6.51
CA VAL A 146 13.31 -6.40 -7.91
C VAL A 146 12.54 -7.70 -8.11
N ARG A 147 12.71 -8.65 -7.18
CA ARG A 147 12.00 -9.94 -7.22
C ARG A 147 10.49 -9.77 -7.08
N LEU A 148 10.03 -8.91 -6.17
CA LEU A 148 8.61 -8.58 -6.02
C LEU A 148 8.06 -8.02 -7.33
N ARG A 149 8.70 -6.99 -7.88
CA ARG A 149 8.23 -6.33 -9.09
C ARG A 149 8.17 -7.30 -10.27
N THR A 150 9.26 -8.03 -10.51
CA THR A 150 9.34 -9.03 -11.58
C THR A 150 8.22 -10.06 -11.46
N TRP A 151 7.96 -10.54 -10.24
CA TRP A 151 6.91 -11.51 -9.99
C TRP A 151 5.51 -10.95 -10.28
N VAL A 152 5.24 -9.70 -9.89
CA VAL A 152 3.95 -9.06 -10.17
C VAL A 152 3.77 -8.81 -11.68
N GLU A 153 4.76 -8.25 -12.36
CA GLU A 153 4.71 -7.93 -13.79
C GLU A 153 4.54 -9.18 -14.67
N ALA A 154 5.29 -10.25 -14.37
CA ALA A 154 5.24 -11.48 -15.13
C ALA A 154 3.87 -12.16 -15.07
N ASN A 155 3.15 -12.00 -13.96
CA ASN A 155 1.86 -12.66 -13.73
C ASN A 155 0.65 -11.74 -13.96
N ARG A 156 0.85 -10.42 -14.05
CA ARG A 156 -0.20 -9.41 -14.29
C ARG A 156 -1.37 -9.50 -13.29
N PHE A 157 -1.04 -9.62 -12.01
CA PHE A 157 -2.05 -9.65 -10.95
C PHE A 157 -2.84 -8.35 -10.92
N GLY A 158 -4.17 -8.43 -10.99
CA GLY A 158 -5.06 -7.27 -10.82
C GLY A 158 -5.14 -6.82 -9.36
N SER A 159 -4.87 -7.73 -8.43
CA SER A 159 -4.85 -7.48 -7.00
C SER A 159 -3.80 -8.30 -6.23
N LEU A 160 -3.13 -7.67 -5.27
CA LEU A 160 -2.12 -8.29 -4.42
C LEU A 160 -2.47 -8.15 -2.95
N ASN A 161 -2.62 -9.26 -2.24
CA ASN A 161 -2.68 -9.27 -0.78
C ASN A 161 -1.26 -9.17 -0.22
N VAL A 162 -1.01 -8.18 0.64
CA VAL A 162 0.24 -8.05 1.37
C VAL A 162 -0.01 -8.40 2.83
N ALA A 163 0.75 -9.34 3.36
CA ALA A 163 0.63 -9.78 4.73
C ALA A 163 2.00 -10.03 5.38
N GLY A 164 2.03 -10.00 6.71
CA GLY A 164 3.22 -10.30 7.49
C GLY A 164 2.95 -10.31 8.99
N PRO A 165 3.99 -10.45 9.81
CA PRO A 165 3.84 -10.39 11.25
C PRO A 165 3.43 -8.99 11.70
N ARG A 166 2.76 -8.95 12.86
CA ARG A 166 2.44 -7.71 13.57
C ARG A 166 3.71 -7.08 14.16
N GLU A 167 3.69 -5.76 14.34
CA GLU A 167 4.86 -4.99 14.77
C GLU A 167 5.42 -5.50 16.11
N SER A 168 4.55 -5.76 17.09
CA SER A 168 4.98 -6.30 18.39
C SER A 168 5.69 -7.66 18.33
N LYS A 169 5.51 -8.43 17.24
CA LYS A 169 6.13 -9.74 17.06
C LYS A 169 7.48 -9.65 16.34
N ARG A 170 7.60 -8.73 15.38
CA ARG A 170 8.80 -8.48 14.60
C ARG A 170 9.00 -6.96 14.48
N PRO A 171 9.61 -6.32 15.48
CA PRO A 171 9.88 -4.89 15.44
C PRO A 171 10.68 -4.51 14.18
N GLY A 172 10.29 -3.44 13.51
CA GLY A 172 10.86 -2.98 12.24
C GLY A 172 10.18 -3.54 10.99
N ILE A 173 9.26 -4.51 11.11
CA ILE A 173 8.59 -5.09 9.93
C ILE A 173 7.74 -4.07 9.18
N TYR A 174 7.12 -3.10 9.86
CA TYR A 174 6.43 -1.99 9.19
C TYR A 174 7.38 -1.24 8.26
N ALA A 175 8.51 -0.78 8.79
CA ALA A 175 9.48 0.02 8.04
C ALA A 175 10.08 -0.78 6.88
N ALA A 176 10.44 -2.04 7.11
CA ALA A 176 10.98 -2.92 6.09
C ALA A 176 9.96 -3.21 4.97
N THR A 177 8.69 -3.42 5.31
CA THR A 177 7.62 -3.61 4.33
C THR A 177 7.40 -2.35 3.49
N HIS A 178 7.40 -1.18 4.14
CA HIS A 178 7.23 0.09 3.44
C HIS A 178 8.41 0.36 2.49
N GLU A 179 9.65 0.18 2.93
CA GLU A 179 10.84 0.36 2.07
C GLU A 179 10.86 -0.63 0.91
N LEU A 180 10.48 -1.89 1.14
CA LEU A 180 10.36 -2.90 0.08
C LEU A 180 9.40 -2.42 -1.02
N LEU A 181 8.22 -1.93 -0.63
CA LEU A 181 7.21 -1.44 -1.56
C LEU A 181 7.67 -0.16 -2.29
N GLU A 182 8.29 0.78 -1.58
CA GLU A 182 8.91 1.98 -2.16
C GLU A 182 9.93 1.65 -3.24
N ARG A 183 10.90 0.77 -2.92
CA ARG A 183 11.94 0.36 -3.87
C ARG A 183 11.37 -0.37 -5.07
N SER A 184 10.25 -1.06 -4.87
CA SER A 184 9.67 -1.85 -5.93
C SER A 184 9.14 -0.96 -7.07
N LEU A 185 8.79 0.30 -6.79
CA LEU A 185 8.37 1.29 -7.80
C LEU A 185 9.36 1.45 -8.97
N GLU A 186 10.65 1.20 -8.74
CA GLU A 186 11.67 1.19 -9.79
C GLU A 186 12.05 -0.24 -10.22
N PRO A 187 12.21 -0.51 -11.53
CA PRO A 187 12.60 -1.83 -12.02
C PRO A 187 13.88 -2.42 -11.43
N ASP A 188 14.81 -1.57 -11.02
CA ASP A 188 16.11 -1.95 -10.47
C ASP A 188 16.16 -1.97 -8.92
N GLY A 189 15.04 -1.68 -8.24
CA GLY A 189 14.98 -1.63 -6.78
C GLY A 189 15.62 -0.37 -6.17
N SER A 190 15.94 0.63 -7.00
CA SER A 190 16.36 1.94 -6.52
C SER A 190 15.20 2.68 -5.84
N LEU A 191 15.53 3.65 -4.98
CA LEU A 191 14.51 4.51 -4.39
C LEU A 191 14.26 5.68 -5.33
N ARG A 192 12.99 6.02 -5.55
CA ARG A 192 12.66 7.32 -6.14
C ARG A 192 13.20 8.44 -5.24
N PRO A 193 13.79 9.49 -5.81
CA PRO A 193 13.99 10.73 -5.07
C PRO A 193 12.64 11.15 -4.51
N LYS A 194 12.55 11.39 -3.20
CA LYS A 194 11.38 12.11 -2.67
C LYS A 194 11.41 13.45 -3.37
N GLU A 195 10.36 13.80 -4.10
CA GLU A 195 10.21 15.15 -4.59
C GLU A 195 10.27 16.07 -3.36
N ILE A 196 11.42 16.72 -3.17
CA ILE A 196 11.51 17.86 -2.29
C ILE A 196 10.73 18.91 -3.07
N PHE A 197 9.47 19.12 -2.67
CA PHE A 197 8.74 20.28 -3.14
C PHE A 197 9.44 21.50 -2.54
N GLU A 198 10.45 21.99 -3.24
CA GLU A 198 11.03 23.30 -2.98
C GLU A 198 9.95 24.30 -3.33
N TRP A 199 9.32 24.85 -2.30
CA TRP A 199 8.41 25.97 -2.48
C TRP A 199 9.21 27.10 -3.15
N PRO A 200 8.76 27.62 -4.29
CA PRO A 200 9.42 28.77 -4.91
C PRO A 200 9.46 29.95 -3.92
N GLU A 201 10.51 30.77 -3.95
CA GLU A 201 10.77 31.83 -2.96
C GLU A 201 9.55 32.73 -2.67
N TRP A 202 8.70 32.98 -3.67
CA TRP A 202 7.46 33.77 -3.53
C TRP A 202 6.42 33.14 -2.58
N ALA A 203 6.45 31.82 -2.38
CA ALA A 203 5.54 31.10 -1.49
C ALA A 203 6.03 31.05 -0.02
N LEU A 204 7.23 31.55 0.26
CA LEU A 204 7.83 31.55 1.61
C LEU A 204 7.67 32.89 2.34
N GLY A 205 6.91 33.84 1.80
CA GLY A 205 6.63 35.13 2.45
C GLY A 205 7.88 35.99 2.58
N GLY A 206 8.34 36.54 1.46
CA GLY A 206 9.22 37.71 1.49
C GLY A 206 8.35 38.95 1.67
N ASP A 207 8.50 39.65 2.80
CA ASP A 207 7.93 40.97 3.01
C ASP A 207 8.54 41.94 1.98
N ASP A 208 7.79 42.26 0.94
CA ASP A 208 7.96 43.52 0.20
C ASP A 208 7.44 44.64 1.11
N GLU A 209 8.31 45.20 1.95
CA GLU A 209 8.07 46.54 2.50
C GLU A 209 8.29 47.57 1.39
N GLU A 210 7.17 48.24 1.11
CA GLU A 210 6.90 49.22 0.06
C GLU A 210 7.91 50.37 -0.03
N GLU A 211 8.21 50.75 -1.28
CA GLU A 211 8.59 52.13 -1.61
C GLU A 211 7.50 53.11 -1.13
N THR A 212 7.87 54.00 -0.22
CA THR A 212 7.42 55.41 -0.24
C THR A 212 8.55 56.34 0.18
#